data_AF-A0A3D3ITK7-F1
#
_entry.id   AF-A0A3D3ITK7-F1
#
_cell.length_a   1.000
_cell.length_b   1.000
_cell.length_c   1.000
_cell.angle_alpha   90.00
_cell.angle_beta   90.00
_cell.angle_gamma   90.00
#
_symmetry.space_group_name_H-M   'P 1'
#
loop_
_entity.id
_entity.type
_entity.pdbx_description
1 polymer ?
#
loop_
_entity_poly.entity_id
_entity_poly.type
_entity_poly.pdbx_seq_one_letter_code
_entity_poly.pdbx_strand_id
1 'polypeptide(L)' 'MAKGKARGFVTYDELNAALPAEEYTSEQIEDMMAKLSEAGINIIEAGEEEEEEKEG' A
#
# COMPACT_ATOMS: atom_id res chain seq x y z
N MET A 1 2.49 2.83 15.89
CA MET A 1 2.72 1.63 15.07
C MET A 1 1.51 1.43 14.17
N ALA A 2 1.77 1.24 12.87
CA ALA A 2 0.92 0.56 11.90
C ALA A 2 -0.51 1.08 11.68
N LYS A 3 -0.69 2.25 11.04
CA LYS A 3 -2.00 2.63 10.49
C LYS A 3 -2.41 1.80 9.27
N GLY A 4 -1.46 1.30 8.47
CA GLY A 4 -1.76 0.40 7.35
C GLY A 4 -2.26 -1.00 7.77
N LYS A 5 -1.86 -1.49 8.95
CA LYS A 5 -2.26 -2.85 9.39
C LYS A 5 -3.69 -2.94 9.93
N ALA A 6 -4.34 -1.81 10.19
CA ALA A 6 -5.71 -1.75 10.69
C ALA A 6 -6.76 -1.76 9.57
N ARG A 7 -6.35 -1.49 8.32
CA ARG A 7 -7.25 -1.21 7.19
C ARG A 7 -7.18 -2.24 6.06
N GLY A 8 -6.10 -3.03 5.96
CA GLY A 8 -5.97 -4.01 4.87
C GLY A 8 -5.65 -3.38 3.51
N PHE A 9 -5.35 -2.08 3.48
CA PHE A 9 -4.93 -1.38 2.28
C PHE A 9 -3.93 -0.27 2.60
N VAL A 10 -3.20 0.16 1.56
CA VAL A 10 -2.31 1.32 1.56
C VAL A 10 -2.57 2.13 0.30
N THR A 11 -2.46 3.45 0.38
CA THR A 11 -2.60 4.29 -0.81
C THR A 11 -1.31 4.37 -1.60
N TYR A 12 -1.39 4.68 -2.90
CA TYR A 12 -0.21 4.99 -3.71
C TYR A 12 0.65 6.11 -3.11
N ASP A 13 0.03 7.10 -2.48
CA ASP A 13 0.74 8.20 -1.82
C ASP A 13 1.48 7.72 -0.57
N GLU A 14 0.84 6.90 0.27
CA GLU A 14 1.49 6.30 1.44
C GLU A 14 2.62 5.35 1.03
N LEU A 15 2.43 4.58 -0.05
CA LEU A 15 3.46 3.71 -0.58
C LEU A 15 4.66 4.52 -1.08
N ASN A 16 4.44 5.56 -1.90
CA ASN A 16 5.51 6.44 -2.38
C ASN A 16 6.20 7.20 -1.24
N ALA A 17 5.48 7.55 -0.17
CA ALA A 17 6.03 8.19 1.01
C ALA A 17 6.88 7.22 1.87
N ALA A 18 6.48 5.95 1.94
CA ALA A 18 7.21 4.91 2.67
C ALA A 18 8.37 4.31 1.87
N LEU A 19 8.26 4.29 0.54
CA LEU A 19 9.23 3.74 -0.41
C LEU A 19 9.56 4.80 -1.49
N PRO A 20 10.36 5.82 -1.15
CA PRO A 20 10.77 6.82 -2.12
C PRO A 20 11.63 6.19 -3.22
N ALA A 21 11.31 6.48 -4.49
CA ALA A 21 12.02 5.96 -5.65
C ALA A 21 13.49 6.41 -5.77
N GLU A 22 13.94 7.35 -4.92
CA GLU A 22 15.35 7.72 -4.77
C GLU A 22 16.14 6.71 -3.92
N GLU A 23 15.48 6.01 -3.01
CA GLU A 23 16.10 5.02 -2.12
C GLU A 23 15.86 3.58 -2.59
N TYR A 24 14.80 3.36 -3.37
CA TYR A 24 14.37 2.04 -3.83
C TYR A 24 14.28 1.97 -5.35
N THR A 25 14.75 0.86 -5.92
CA THR A 25 14.59 0.59 -7.35
C THR A 25 13.19 0.06 -7.65
N SER A 26 12.76 0.16 -8.92
CA SER A 26 11.48 -0.38 -9.36
C SER A 26 11.32 -1.88 -9.03
N GLU A 27 12.38 -2.67 -9.16
CA GLU A 27 12.38 -4.11 -8.80
C GLU A 27 12.13 -4.33 -7.31
N GLN A 28 12.74 -3.51 -6.44
CA GLN A 28 12.51 -3.60 -5.00
C GLN A 28 11.11 -3.13 -4.59
N ILE A 29 10.56 -2.14 -5.30
CA ILE A 29 9.20 -1.67 -5.09
C ILE A 29 8.20 -2.75 -5.51
N GLU A 30 8.39 -3.40 -6.66
CA GLU A 30 7.58 -4.54 -7.11
C GLU A 30 7.62 -5.69 -6.09
N ASP A 31 8.80 -6.04 -5.58
CA ASP A 31 8.96 -7.05 -4.52
C ASP A 31 8.20 -6.68 -3.23
N MET A 32 8.18 -5.39 -2.86
CA MET A 32 7.43 -4.90 -1.70
C MET A 32 5.92 -4.92 -1.96
N MET A 33 5.47 -4.52 -3.14
CA MET A 33 4.06 -4.59 -3.54
C MET A 33 3.54 -6.04 -3.52
N ALA A 34 4.35 -6.99 -3.99
CA ALA A 34 4.02 -8.42 -3.91
C ALA A 34 3.88 -8.90 -2.46
N LYS A 35 4.81 -8.52 -1.58
CA LYS A 35 4.75 -8.84 -0.15
C LYS A 35 3.56 -8.21 0.57
N LEU A 36 3.17 -6.99 0.17
CA LEU A 36 1.97 -6.33 0.68
C LEU A 36 0.72 -7.13 0.28
N SER A 37 0.62 -7.52 -1.00
CA SER A 37 -0.48 -8.35 -1.50
C SER A 37 -0.54 -9.71 -0.79
N GLU A 38 0.60 -10.37 -0.58
CA GLU A 38 0.70 -11.63 0.19
C GLU A 38 0.27 -11.47 1.66
N ALA A 39 0.51 -10.29 2.24
CA ALA A 39 0.07 -9.95 3.59
C ALA A 39 -1.44 -9.59 3.67
N GLY A 40 -2.15 -9.62 2.54
CA GLY A 40 -3.55 -9.21 2.44
C GLY A 40 -3.73 -7.69 2.49
N ILE A 41 -2.75 -6.94 1.96
CA ILE A 41 -2.77 -5.49 1.88
C ILE A 41 -2.94 -5.07 0.42
N ASN A 42 -4.06 -4.42 0.09
CA ASN A 42 -4.32 -3.87 -1.24
C ASN A 42 -3.66 -2.51 -1.41
N ILE A 43 -3.34 -2.15 -2.65
CA ILE A 43 -2.82 -0.82 -2.99
C ILE A 43 -3.90 -0.10 -3.78
N ILE A 44 -4.40 1.01 -3.25
CA ILE A 44 -5.50 1.78 -3.84
C ILE A 44 -5.08 3.22 -4.14
N GLU A 45 -5.85 3.93 -4.95
CA GLU A 45 -5.67 5.38 -5.08
C GLU A 45 -6.19 6.11 -3.84
N ALA A 46 -5.58 7.24 -3.48
CA ALA A 46 -5.96 8.02 -2.28
C ALA A 46 -7.43 8.52 -2.31
N GLY A 47 -8.12 8.44 -3.45
CA GLY A 47 -9.54 8.74 -3.59
C GLY A 47 -10.49 7.56 -3.37
N GLU A 48 -9.98 6.32 -3.32
CA GLU A 48 -10.78 5.08 -3.24
C GLU A 48 -10.92 4.55 -1.80
N GLU A 49 -10.36 5.25 -0.80
CA GLU A 49 -10.38 4.85 0.61
C GLU A 49 -11.82 4.61 1.17
N GLU A 50 -12.82 5.29 0.62
CA GLU A 50 -14.23 5.19 1.06
C GLU A 50 -14.98 3.97 0.48
N GLU A 51 -14.46 3.31 -0.57
CA GLU A 51 -15.12 2.18 -1.22
C GLU A 51 -14.73 0.83 -0.60
N GLU A 52 -13.46 0.63 -0.20
CA GLU A 52 -13.02 -0.64 0.41
C GLU A 52 -13.56 -0.86 1.84
N GLU A 53 -13.79 0.19 2.63
CA GLU A 53 -14.40 0.04 3.98
C GLU A 53 -15.87 -0.42 3.93
N LYS A 54 -16.54 -0.41 2.76
CA LYS A 54 -17.96 -0.76 2.62
C LYS A 54 -18.24 -2.21 2.19
N GLU A 55 -17.23 -3.00 1.83
CA GLU A 55 -17.41 -4.41 1.42
C GLU A 55 -17.03 -5.46 2.50
N GLY A 56 -16.96 -5.06 3.78
CA GLY A 56 -16.70 -5.95 4.93
C GLY A 56 -17.90 -6.72 5.48
#